data_AF-A0A416G601-F1
#
_entry.id   AF-A0A416G601-F1
#
_cell.length_a   1.000
_cell.length_b   1.000
_cell.length_c   1.000
_cell.angle_alpha   90.00
_cell.angle_beta   90.00
_cell.angle_gamma   90.00
#
_symmetry.space_group_name_H-M   'P 1'
#
loop_
_entity.id
_entity.type
_entity.pdbx_description
1 polymer ?
#
loop_
_entity_poly.entity_id
_entity_poly.type
_entity_poly.pdbx_seq_one_letter_code
_entity_poly.pdbx_strand_id
1 'polypeptide(L)' 'MLERCDCCGVYRGMTGTPEAGKVVRVENAYAYAKEHLDEMPEEDKKEFVRFFFSGDWTKEEDHAETI' A
#
# COMPACT_ATOMS: atom_id res chain seq x y z
N MET A 1 -6.39 -0.95 -1.76
CA MET A 1 -4.98 -1.32 -2.01
C MET A 1 -4.60 -0.80 -3.39
N LEU A 2 -3.41 -0.21 -3.53
CA LEU A 2 -2.92 0.31 -4.81
C LEU A 2 -1.89 -0.65 -5.42
N GLU A 3 -2.08 -1.03 -6.68
CA GLU A 3 -1.14 -1.83 -7.46
C GLU A 3 -0.19 -0.93 -8.25
N ARG A 4 1.09 -1.26 -8.28
CA ARG A 4 2.08 -0.52 -9.09
C ARG A 4 2.07 -1.02 -10.54
N CYS A 5 1.97 -0.11 -11.49
CA CYS A 5 2.31 -0.38 -12.90
C CYS A 5 3.63 0.30 -13.24
N ASP A 6 4.68 -0.53 -13.34
CA ASP A 6 6.02 -0.12 -13.76
C ASP A 6 6.06 0.46 -15.18
N CYS A 7 5.13 0.02 -16.02
CA CYS A 7 4.87 0.54 -17.35
C CYS A 7 4.52 2.04 -17.41
N CYS A 8 3.83 2.55 -16.38
CA CYS A 8 3.21 3.88 -16.41
C CYS A 8 3.72 4.80 -15.29
N GLY A 9 4.56 4.30 -14.38
CA GLY A 9 5.04 5.08 -13.23
C GLY A 9 3.93 5.51 -12.29
N VAL A 10 2.87 4.70 -12.15
CA VAL A 10 1.72 4.99 -11.28
C VAL A 10 1.32 3.78 -10.44
N TYR A 11 0.74 4.09 -9.28
CA TYR A 11 -0.05 3.21 -8.45
C TYR A 11 -1.54 3.38 -8.80
N ARG A 12 -2.26 2.29 -9.03
CA ARG A 12 -3.69 2.28 -9.36
C ARG A 12 -4.46 1.50 -8.31
N GLY A 13 -5.57 2.05 -7.84
CA GLY A 13 -6.40 1.33 -6.90
C GLY A 13 -7.13 0.18 -7.55
N MET A 14 -7.05 -0.99 -6.89
CA MET A 14 -7.70 -2.21 -7.34
C MET A 14 -9.22 -2.05 -7.29
N THR A 15 -9.88 -2.53 -8.33
CA THR A 15 -11.34 -2.64 -8.40
C THR A 15 -11.87 -3.48 -7.24
N GLY A 16 -12.94 -3.03 -6.58
CA GLY A 16 -13.51 -3.70 -5.41
C GLY A 16 -12.88 -3.29 -4.07
N THR A 17 -11.90 -2.39 -4.06
CA THR A 17 -11.38 -1.77 -2.84
C THR A 17 -11.86 -0.31 -2.71
N PRO A 18 -11.79 0.31 -1.52
CA PRO A 18 -12.11 1.73 -1.33
C PRO A 18 -11.30 2.67 -2.23
N GLU A 19 -10.15 2.18 -2.71
CA GLU A 19 -9.21 2.93 -3.54
C GLU A 19 -9.50 2.77 -5.05
N ALA A 20 -10.53 2.00 -5.44
CA ALA A 20 -10.87 1.75 -6.83
C ALA A 20 -10.99 3.05 -7.64
N GLY A 21 -10.31 3.11 -8.79
CA GLY A 21 -10.30 4.29 -9.67
C GLY A 21 -9.30 5.37 -9.28
N LYS A 22 -8.61 5.25 -8.14
CA LYS A 22 -7.55 6.16 -7.73
C LYS A 22 -6.27 5.91 -8.51
N VAL A 23 -5.60 6.98 -8.91
CA VAL A 23 -4.30 6.92 -9.62
C VAL A 23 -3.33 7.86 -8.93
N VAL A 24 -2.23 7.32 -8.43
CA VAL A 24 -1.18 8.06 -7.71
C VAL A 24 0.12 7.88 -8.48
N ARG A 25 0.78 8.98 -8.87
CA ARG A 25 2.10 8.90 -9.52
C ARG A 25 3.16 8.43 -8.51
N VAL A 26 4.16 7.68 -8.98
CA VAL A 26 5.26 7.19 -8.12
C VAL A 26 5.96 8.34 -7.39
N GLU A 27 6.16 9.48 -8.05
CA GLU A 27 6.75 10.69 -7.44
C GLU A 27 5.96 11.21 -6.22
N ASN A 28 4.64 10.98 -6.21
CA ASN A 28 3.73 11.43 -5.16
C ASN A 28 3.37 10.32 -4.17
N ALA A 29 3.83 9.08 -4.40
CA ALA A 29 3.43 7.92 -3.61
C ALA A 29 3.82 8.04 -2.13
N TYR A 30 4.98 8.63 -1.84
CA TYR A 30 5.41 8.86 -0.46
C TYR A 30 4.52 9.87 0.27
N ALA A 31 4.22 11.01 -0.38
CA ALA A 31 3.34 12.03 0.19
C ALA A 31 1.94 11.47 0.43
N TYR A 32 1.43 10.73 -0.55
CA TYR A 32 0.15 10.03 -0.46
C TYR A 32 0.08 9.04 0.72
N ALA A 33 1.10 8.19 0.87
CA ALA A 33 1.18 7.26 1.98
C ALA A 33 1.26 7.98 3.34
N LYS A 34 1.99 9.10 3.42
CA LYS A 34 2.10 9.90 4.63
C LYS A 34 0.75 10.50 5.04
N GLU A 35 -0.02 11.06 4.11
CA GLU A 35 -1.36 11.60 4.41
C GLU A 35 -2.30 10.50 4.90
N HIS A 36 -2.32 9.35 4.22
CA HIS A 36 -3.11 8.20 4.68
C HIS A 36 -2.68 7.67 6.05
N LEU A 37 -1.38 7.75 6.38
CA LEU A 37 -0.88 7.41 7.71
C LEU A 37 -1.39 8.37 8.79
N ASP A 38 -1.51 9.66 8.50
CA ASP A 38 -2.02 10.65 9.46
C ASP A 38 -3.53 10.49 9.71
N GLU A 39 -4.29 10.06 8.70
CA GLU A 39 -5.73 9.82 8.78
C GLU A 39 -6.11 8.49 9.48
N MET A 40 -5.16 7.58 9.67
CA MET A 40 -5.44 6.28 10.29
C MET A 40 -5.79 6.37 11.80
N PRO A 41 -6.65 5.47 12.30
CA PRO A 41 -6.90 5.29 13.73
C PRO A 41 -5.62 5.05 14.53
N GLU A 42 -5.63 5.43 15.82
CA GLU A 42 -4.46 5.25 16.69
C GLU A 42 -4.05 3.78 16.85
N GLU A 43 -5.02 2.86 16.82
CA GLU A 43 -4.76 1.41 16.90
C GLU A 43 -4.01 0.90 15.67
N ASP A 44 -4.45 1.27 14.46
CA ASP A 44 -3.78 0.92 13.21
C ASP A 44 -2.39 1.55 13.10
N LYS A 45 -2.22 2.80 13.59
CA LYS A 45 -0.90 3.45 13.69
C LYS A 45 0.05 2.66 14.61
N LYS A 46 -0.43 2.15 15.75
CA LYS A 46 0.38 1.32 16.66
C LYS A 46 0.75 -0.02 16.04
N GLU A 47 -0.17 -0.63 15.29
CA GLU A 47 0.12 -1.85 14.52
C GLU A 47 1.19 -1.59 13.45
N PHE A 48 1.05 -0.50 12.69
CA PHE A 48 2.05 -0.08 11.71
C PHE A 48 3.42 0.14 12.35
N VAL A 49 3.51 0.83 13.48
CA VAL A 49 4.77 1.03 14.22
C VAL A 49 5.34 -0.32 14.68
N ARG A 50 4.52 -1.21 15.24
CA ARG A 50 4.96 -2.54 15.65
C ARG A 50 5.51 -3.34 14.47
N PHE A 51 4.83 -3.32 13.33
CA PHE A 51 5.25 -4.00 12.10
C PHE A 51 6.54 -3.38 11.52
N PHE A 52 6.63 -2.06 11.48
CA PHE A 52 7.81 -1.35 10.95
C PHE A 52 9.08 -1.68 11.76
N PHE A 53 8.97 -1.74 13.10
CA PHE A 53 10.08 -2.02 14.00
C PHE A 53 10.29 -3.51 14.33
N SER A 54 9.36 -4.40 14.01
CA SER A 54 9.53 -5.85 14.24
C SER A 54 10.58 -6.47 13.32
N GLY A 55 10.93 -5.79 12.22
CA GLY A 55 11.84 -6.34 11.23
C GLY A 55 11.20 -7.43 10.36
N ASP A 56 9.89 -7.68 10.53
CA ASP A 56 9.12 -8.65 9.75
C ASP A 56 8.69 -8.03 8.40
N TRP A 57 9.69 -7.65 7.61
CA TRP A 57 9.50 -7.11 6.25
C TRP A 57 9.43 -8.24 5.21
N THR A 58 8.91 -9.40 5.61
CA THR A 58 8.81 -10.55 4.73
C THR A 58 7.75 -10.22 3.68
N LYS A 59 8.22 -9.83 2.48
CA LYS A 59 7.40 -9.86 1.27
C LYS A 59 6.93 -11.31 1.08
N GLU A 60 5.71 -11.61 1.47
CA GLU A 60 4.98 -12.70 0.84
C GLU A 60 4.57 -12.21 -0.56
N GLU A 61 5.50 -12.30 -1.51
CA GLU A 61 5.14 -12.39 -2.93
C GLU A 61 5.23 -13.85 -3.33
N ASP A 62 4.10 -14.56 -3.34
CA ASP A 62 3.80 -15.54 -4.40
C ASP A 62 2.29 -15.86 -4.42
N HIS A 63 1.55 -15.05 -5.18
CA HIS A 63 0.26 -15.47 -5.73
C HIS A 63 0.57 -16.45 -6.89
N ALA A 64 1.02 -17.67 -6.59
CA ALA A 64 0.91 -18.78 -7.52
C ALA A 64 -0.28 -19.64 -7.10
N GLU A 65 -1.44 -19.33 -7.65
CA GLU A 65 -2.40 -20.38 -7.94
C GLU A 65 -1.70 -21.39 -8.87
N THR A 66 -1.39 -22.58 -8.36
CA THR A 66 -1.27 -23.79 -9.17
C THR A 66 -1.77 -24.98 -8.34
N ILE A 67 -3.06 -25.27 -8.59
CA ILE A 67 -3.76 -26.56 -8.61
C ILE A 67 -3.71 -27.42 -7.35
#